data_AF-A0A5J4N3T0-F1
#
_entry.id   AF-A0A5J4N3T0-F1
#
_cell.length_a   1.000
_cell.length_b   1.000
_cell.length_c   1.000
_cell.angle_alpha   90.00
_cell.angle_beta   90.00
_cell.angle_gamma   90.00
#
_symmetry.space_group_name_H-M   'P 1'
#
loop_
_entity.id
_entity.type
_entity.pdbx_description
1 polymer ?
#
loop_
_entity_poly.entity_id
_entity_poly.type
_entity_poly.pdbx_seq_one_letter_code
_entity_poly.pdbx_strand_id
1 'polypeptide(L)'
;SSPIYHSQLSGTKTVQYVVGLTGVKECCTCKPFASSQKIQSTLMLAQKNGLSTGIVTNTRITHATPAACYAHSTDRSYEFDSLVSPSDSSFVCEDIASQLITNGLDFNVILAGGSRMFYQNASAVTPEMPGSRTDGKNLFEHWLREQQTRNRAHKLVFNAEELRKLNLSEIDHLLGES
;
A
#
# COMPACT_ATOMS: atom_id res chain seq x y z
N SER A 1 16.26 1.29 9.32
CA SER A 1 15.01 1.26 10.12
C SER A 1 14.21 -0.04 9.97
N SER A 2 14.31 -0.82 8.89
CA SER A 2 13.37 -1.92 8.59
C SER A 2 13.18 -3.07 9.60
N PRO A 3 14.20 -3.63 10.29
CA PRO A 3 14.00 -4.87 11.07
C PRO A 3 13.12 -4.71 12.31
N ILE A 4 13.13 -3.51 12.92
CA ILE A 4 12.49 -3.26 14.23
C ILE A 4 10.98 -3.09 14.06
N TYR A 5 10.54 -2.26 13.10
CA TYR A 5 9.10 -1.99 12.89
C TYR A 5 8.37 -3.20 12.33
N HIS A 6 9.03 -4.01 11.51
CA HIS A 6 8.50 -5.29 11.06
C HIS A 6 8.11 -6.17 12.25
N SER A 7 8.97 -6.28 13.27
CA SER A 7 8.68 -7.08 14.46
C SER A 7 7.54 -6.55 15.31
N GLN A 8 7.30 -5.22 15.31
CA GLN A 8 6.22 -4.61 16.08
C GLN A 8 4.84 -4.80 15.43
N LEU A 9 4.78 -4.77 14.09
CA LEU A 9 3.52 -4.82 13.34
C LEU A 9 3.10 -6.25 12.94
N SER A 10 4.07 -7.16 12.88
CA SER A 10 3.87 -8.55 12.44
C SER A 10 4.28 -9.61 13.46
N GLY A 11 4.92 -9.22 14.57
CA GLY A 11 5.43 -10.14 15.60
C GLY A 11 6.69 -10.92 15.22
N THR A 12 7.22 -10.75 14.00
CA THR A 12 8.37 -11.50 13.49
C THR A 12 9.50 -10.60 12.99
N LYS A 13 10.74 -10.90 13.42
CA LYS A 13 11.96 -10.28 12.88
C LYS A 13 12.25 -10.85 11.48
N THR A 14 12.58 -9.98 10.55
CA THR A 14 12.87 -10.34 9.16
C THR A 14 14.22 -9.78 8.73
N VAL A 15 14.71 -10.22 7.57
CA VAL A 15 15.95 -9.70 6.97
C VAL A 15 15.77 -8.22 6.65
N GLN A 16 16.85 -7.44 6.77
CA GLN A 16 16.85 -6.03 6.38
C GLN A 16 16.32 -5.88 4.93
N TYR A 17 15.57 -4.81 4.66
CA TYR A 17 14.89 -4.53 3.38
C TYR A 17 13.65 -5.36 3.07
N VAL A 18 13.39 -6.48 3.74
CA VAL A 18 12.20 -7.30 3.50
C VAL A 18 10.97 -6.72 4.21
N VAL A 19 9.82 -6.75 3.54
CA VAL A 19 8.52 -6.28 4.05
C VAL A 19 7.53 -7.44 4.03
N GLY A 20 6.87 -7.71 5.15
CA GLY A 20 5.79 -8.68 5.30
C GLY A 20 6.16 -10.16 5.06
N LEU A 21 7.43 -10.56 5.02
CA LEU A 21 7.83 -11.93 4.68
C LEU A 21 8.71 -12.61 5.73
N THR A 22 8.44 -13.89 6.03
CA THR A 22 9.27 -14.73 6.90
C THR A 22 10.07 -15.77 6.10
N GLY A 23 11.17 -16.27 6.68
CA GLY A 23 11.98 -17.34 6.09
C GLY A 23 12.74 -16.96 4.81
N VAL A 24 12.81 -15.66 4.49
CA VAL A 24 13.57 -15.13 3.36
C VAL A 24 15.06 -15.07 3.75
N LYS A 25 15.93 -15.71 2.96
CA LYS A 25 17.39 -15.75 3.22
C LYS A 25 18.14 -14.61 2.52
N GLU A 26 17.65 -14.16 1.38
CA GLU A 26 18.26 -13.12 0.55
C GLU A 26 17.18 -12.10 0.17
N CYS A 27 17.49 -10.82 0.34
CA CYS A 27 16.62 -9.74 -0.10
C CYS A 27 16.63 -9.61 -1.62
N CYS A 28 15.79 -8.70 -2.11
CA CYS A 28 16.03 -8.01 -3.37
C CYS A 28 15.90 -8.84 -4.66
N THR A 29 15.60 -10.14 -4.56
CA THR A 29 15.20 -10.97 -5.70
C THR A 29 13.69 -11.03 -5.82
N CYS A 30 13.15 -10.62 -6.96
CA CYS A 30 11.74 -10.84 -7.28
C CYS A 30 11.50 -12.34 -7.52
N LYS A 31 10.59 -12.94 -6.76
CA LYS A 31 10.19 -14.35 -6.88
C LYS A 31 8.81 -14.58 -6.25
N PRO A 32 8.08 -15.64 -6.64
CA PRO A 32 6.84 -16.00 -5.96
C PRO A 32 7.11 -16.44 -4.51
N PHE A 33 6.19 -16.13 -3.61
CA PHE A 33 6.23 -16.54 -2.20
C PHE A 33 5.04 -17.42 -1.85
N ALA A 34 5.29 -18.49 -1.10
CA ALA A 34 4.21 -19.31 -0.56
C ALA A 34 3.40 -18.52 0.48
N SER A 35 2.12 -18.86 0.67
CA SER A 35 1.27 -18.22 1.67
C SER A 35 1.83 -18.34 3.09
N SER A 36 2.55 -19.42 3.41
CA SER A 36 3.23 -19.61 4.70
C SER A 36 4.41 -18.65 4.94
N GLN A 37 4.94 -18.03 3.88
CA GLN A 37 5.99 -17.03 3.97
C GLN A 37 5.43 -15.61 4.11
N LYS A 38 4.15 -15.39 3.77
CA LYS A 38 3.48 -14.10 3.90
C LYS A 38 2.97 -13.92 5.31
N ILE A 39 3.50 -12.94 6.02
CA ILE A 39 3.13 -12.68 7.42
C ILE A 39 1.94 -11.73 7.44
N GLN A 40 0.83 -12.16 8.03
CA GLN A 40 -0.31 -11.28 8.25
C GLN A 40 0.01 -10.31 9.40
N SER A 41 -0.09 -9.02 9.13
CA SER A 41 0.06 -7.99 10.17
C SER A 41 -1.12 -8.04 11.14
N THR A 42 -0.94 -7.48 12.34
CA THR A 42 -2.06 -7.31 13.29
C THR A 42 -3.20 -6.50 12.67
N LEU A 43 -2.88 -5.54 11.79
CA LEU A 43 -3.89 -4.73 11.10
C LEU A 43 -4.72 -5.59 10.13
N MET A 44 -4.10 -6.44 9.33
CA MET A 44 -4.83 -7.37 8.44
C MET A 44 -5.65 -8.38 9.23
N LEU A 45 -5.15 -8.85 10.37
CA LEU A 45 -5.92 -9.73 11.25
C LEU A 45 -7.15 -9.01 11.84
N ALA A 46 -7.00 -7.76 12.29
CA ALA A 46 -8.11 -6.97 12.81
C ALA A 46 -9.19 -6.75 11.73
N GLN A 47 -8.77 -6.36 10.52
CA GLN A 47 -9.64 -6.21 9.35
C GLN A 47 -10.40 -7.52 9.04
N LYS A 48 -9.70 -8.67 9.03
CA LYS A 48 -10.31 -9.99 8.79
C LYS A 48 -11.34 -10.38 9.86
N ASN A 49 -11.21 -9.86 11.08
CA ASN A 49 -12.17 -10.05 12.17
C ASN A 49 -13.29 -8.99 12.17
N GLY A 50 -13.41 -8.17 11.11
CA GLY A 50 -14.46 -7.16 11.00
C GLY A 50 -14.24 -5.91 11.86
N LEU A 51 -13.02 -5.72 12.40
CA LEU A 51 -12.68 -4.50 13.14
C LEU A 51 -12.29 -3.39 12.18
N SER A 52 -12.58 -2.15 12.57
CA SER A 52 -12.13 -0.97 11.83
C SER A 52 -10.62 -0.83 11.88
N THR A 53 -10.01 -0.52 10.74
CA THR A 53 -8.54 -0.46 10.61
C THR A 53 -8.10 0.76 9.82
N GLY A 54 -6.90 1.24 10.12
CA GLY A 54 -6.33 2.34 9.37
C GLY A 54 -4.84 2.56 9.62
N ILE A 55 -4.22 3.32 8.71
CA ILE A 55 -2.82 3.71 8.74
C ILE A 55 -2.75 5.23 8.63
N VAL A 56 -2.05 5.85 9.58
CA VAL A 56 -1.75 7.29 9.54
C VAL A 56 -0.25 7.46 9.70
N THR A 57 0.39 8.16 8.76
CA THR A 57 1.82 8.43 8.79
C THR A 57 2.16 9.75 8.11
N ASN A 58 3.31 10.33 8.46
CA ASN A 58 3.88 11.48 7.76
C ASN A 58 4.86 11.06 6.63
N THR A 59 5.09 9.76 6.47
CA THR A 59 5.91 9.19 5.39
C THR A 59 5.06 8.85 4.18
N ARG A 60 5.70 8.34 3.11
CA ARG A 60 4.97 7.67 2.04
C ARG A 60 4.20 6.46 2.59
N ILE A 61 2.98 6.19 2.15
CA ILE A 61 2.25 4.96 2.51
C ILE A 61 2.99 3.70 2.06
N THR A 62 3.74 3.82 0.96
CA THR A 62 4.60 2.80 0.38
C THR A 62 5.95 2.65 1.10
N HIS A 63 6.27 3.53 2.06
CA HIS A 63 7.50 3.41 2.84
C HIS A 63 7.48 2.12 3.67
N ALA A 64 8.66 1.57 3.97
CA ALA A 64 8.80 0.27 4.63
C ALA A 64 7.97 0.08 5.91
N THR A 65 7.84 1.13 6.73
CA THR A 65 7.11 1.06 8.00
C THR A 65 5.60 0.85 7.78
N PRO A 66 4.87 1.73 7.06
CA PRO A 66 3.46 1.48 6.75
C PRO A 66 3.25 0.27 5.82
N ALA A 67 4.15 0.03 4.87
CA ALA A 67 4.07 -1.11 3.96
C ALA A 67 4.05 -2.46 4.70
N ALA A 68 4.71 -2.58 5.86
CA ALA A 68 4.69 -3.80 6.66
C ALA A 68 3.29 -4.18 7.17
N CYS A 69 2.33 -3.27 7.15
CA CYS A 69 0.95 -3.56 7.51
C CYS A 69 0.18 -4.32 6.43
N TYR A 70 0.59 -4.29 5.16
CA TYR A 70 -0.24 -4.78 4.05
C TYR A 70 0.53 -5.41 2.87
N ALA A 71 1.82 -5.09 2.72
CA ALA A 71 2.62 -5.52 1.59
C ALA A 71 3.57 -6.67 1.95
N HIS A 72 3.89 -7.45 0.93
CA HIS A 72 4.86 -8.54 0.94
C HIS A 72 5.88 -8.29 -0.17
N SER A 73 7.10 -7.90 0.19
CA SER A 73 8.17 -7.60 -0.77
C SER A 73 9.53 -8.05 -0.26
N THR A 74 10.38 -8.55 -1.16
CA THR A 74 11.78 -8.82 -0.89
C THR A 74 12.65 -7.57 -0.83
N ASP A 75 12.15 -6.44 -1.33
CA ASP A 75 12.80 -5.14 -1.20
C ASP A 75 11.77 -4.04 -0.91
N ARG A 76 12.01 -3.32 0.19
CA ARG A 76 11.26 -2.13 0.59
C ARG A 76 11.33 -0.99 -0.43
N SER A 77 12.33 -1.02 -1.32
CA SER A 77 12.51 -0.02 -2.38
C SER A 77 11.50 -0.19 -3.50
N TYR A 78 10.84 -1.35 -3.63
CA TYR A 78 9.84 -1.64 -4.66
C TYR A 78 8.50 -0.93 -4.39
N GLU A 79 8.56 0.39 -4.19
CA GLU A 79 7.43 1.24 -3.86
C GLU A 79 6.44 1.38 -5.03
N PHE A 80 6.94 1.33 -6.27
CA PHE A 80 6.17 1.41 -7.53
C PHE A 80 6.82 0.54 -8.62
N ASP A 81 6.15 0.41 -9.77
CA ASP A 81 6.49 -0.54 -10.83
C ASP A 81 7.92 -0.40 -11.37
N SER A 82 8.42 0.81 -11.62
CA SER A 82 9.74 0.98 -12.25
C SER A 82 10.92 0.58 -11.36
N LEU A 83 10.68 0.41 -10.05
CA LEU A 83 11.70 -0.10 -9.12
C LEU A 83 11.67 -1.63 -9.02
N VAL A 84 10.62 -2.28 -9.51
CA VAL A 84 10.56 -3.73 -9.61
C VAL A 84 11.32 -4.15 -10.86
N SER A 85 12.51 -4.72 -10.69
CA SER A 85 13.23 -5.28 -11.83
C SER A 85 12.46 -6.48 -12.40
N PRO A 86 12.07 -6.48 -13.68
CA PRO A 86 11.60 -7.69 -14.32
C PRO A 86 12.74 -8.70 -14.28
N SER A 87 12.54 -9.80 -13.57
CA SER A 87 13.39 -10.96 -13.77
C SER A 87 13.03 -11.56 -15.13
N ASP A 88 13.94 -12.26 -15.80
CA ASP A 88 13.67 -13.08 -17.00
C ASP A 88 12.69 -14.25 -16.72
N SER A 89 11.91 -14.17 -15.65
CA SER A 89 10.95 -15.17 -15.23
C SER A 89 9.55 -14.84 -15.76
N SER A 90 8.71 -15.86 -15.87
CA SER A 90 7.29 -15.72 -16.17
C SER A 90 6.47 -15.06 -15.04
N PHE A 91 7.13 -14.60 -13.97
CA PHE A 91 6.50 -14.06 -12.78
C PHE A 91 6.90 -12.59 -12.57
N VAL A 92 5.90 -11.72 -12.48
CA VAL A 92 6.09 -10.30 -12.19
C VAL A 92 5.70 -10.04 -10.73
N CYS A 93 6.64 -9.50 -9.95
CA CYS A 93 6.33 -9.08 -8.59
C CYS A 93 5.43 -7.85 -8.62
N GLU A 94 4.44 -7.84 -7.73
CA GLU A 94 3.58 -6.69 -7.52
C GLU A 94 4.29 -5.65 -6.64
N ASP A 95 4.34 -4.40 -7.09
CA ASP A 95 4.91 -3.29 -6.33
C ASP A 95 4.06 -2.95 -5.08
N ILE A 96 4.68 -2.28 -4.09
CA ILE A 96 4.03 -1.97 -2.81
C ILE A 96 2.79 -1.07 -3.01
N ALA A 97 2.79 -0.12 -3.95
CA ALA A 97 1.60 0.70 -4.21
C ALA A 97 0.44 -0.14 -4.77
N SER A 98 0.71 -1.04 -5.70
CA SER A 98 -0.29 -1.99 -6.21
C SER A 98 -0.84 -2.89 -5.10
N GLN A 99 0.04 -3.40 -4.22
CA GLN A 99 -0.36 -4.20 -3.06
C GLN A 99 -1.24 -3.45 -2.05
N LEU A 100 -1.16 -2.11 -1.98
CA LEU A 100 -2.08 -1.33 -1.16
C LEU A 100 -3.51 -1.44 -1.69
N ILE A 101 -3.68 -1.40 -3.01
CA ILE A 101 -5.00 -1.45 -3.66
C ILE A 101 -5.61 -2.85 -3.57
N THR A 102 -4.79 -3.90 -3.54
CA THR A 102 -5.26 -5.29 -3.45
C THR A 102 -5.45 -5.75 -2.01
N ASN A 103 -4.47 -5.52 -1.12
CA ASN A 103 -4.52 -6.02 0.27
C ASN A 103 -5.08 -4.99 1.27
N GLY A 104 -4.94 -3.70 0.98
CA GLY A 104 -5.37 -2.60 1.86
C GLY A 104 -6.73 -2.01 1.51
N LEU A 105 -7.45 -2.58 0.54
CA LEU A 105 -8.72 -2.05 0.04
C LEU A 105 -9.78 -1.88 1.13
N ASP A 106 -9.81 -2.79 2.12
CA ASP A 106 -10.80 -2.74 3.20
C ASP A 106 -10.32 -1.95 4.44
N PHE A 107 -9.17 -1.27 4.38
CA PHE A 107 -8.81 -0.32 5.45
C PHE A 107 -9.76 0.87 5.41
N ASN A 108 -10.29 1.26 6.56
CA ASN A 108 -11.22 2.38 6.68
C ASN A 108 -10.53 3.73 6.49
N VAL A 109 -9.30 3.86 6.97
CA VAL A 109 -8.58 5.14 6.89
C VAL A 109 -7.14 4.90 6.48
N ILE A 110 -6.72 5.54 5.39
CA ILE A 110 -5.32 5.63 4.98
C ILE A 110 -5.03 7.11 4.84
N LEU A 111 -4.15 7.65 5.68
CA LEU A 111 -3.70 9.04 5.62
C LEU A 111 -2.18 9.06 5.63
N ALA A 112 -1.59 9.41 4.49
CA ALA A 112 -0.15 9.43 4.33
C ALA A 112 0.26 10.40 3.21
N GLY A 113 1.54 10.43 2.88
CA GLY A 113 2.00 11.02 1.62
C GLY A 113 2.35 9.95 0.60
N GLY A 114 2.90 10.40 -0.53
CA GLY A 114 3.45 9.48 -1.55
C GLY A 114 2.56 9.24 -2.76
N SER A 115 1.60 10.14 -3.00
CA SER A 115 0.66 10.10 -4.11
C SER A 115 1.31 9.76 -5.47
N ARG A 116 2.52 10.27 -5.72
CA ARG A 116 3.26 10.05 -6.97
C ARG A 116 3.60 8.59 -7.26
N MET A 117 3.56 7.67 -6.28
CA MET A 117 3.81 6.23 -6.51
C MET A 117 2.64 5.52 -7.21
N PHE A 118 1.46 6.17 -7.29
CA PHE A 118 0.19 5.54 -7.68
C PHE A 118 -0.23 5.81 -9.12
N TYR A 119 0.43 6.71 -9.84
CA TYR A 119 0.05 7.07 -11.21
C TYR A 119 1.27 7.51 -12.03
N GLN A 120 1.10 7.56 -13.36
CA GLN A 120 2.12 8.07 -14.29
C GLN A 120 1.83 9.52 -14.69
N ASN A 121 0.70 9.75 -15.34
CA ASN A 121 0.28 11.07 -15.81
C ASN A 121 -0.86 11.61 -14.93
N ALA A 122 -0.95 12.93 -14.82
CA ALA A 122 -2.03 13.56 -14.10
C ALA A 122 -3.40 13.26 -14.74
N SER A 123 -4.42 13.08 -13.92
CA SER A 123 -5.82 12.89 -14.33
C SER A 123 -6.76 13.65 -13.39
N ALA A 124 -8.07 13.54 -13.63
CA ALA A 124 -9.09 14.21 -12.81
C ALA A 124 -9.10 13.75 -11.33
N VAL A 125 -8.46 12.63 -11.00
CA VAL A 125 -8.43 12.06 -9.65
C VAL A 125 -7.01 11.96 -9.07
N THR A 126 -6.06 12.71 -9.62
CA THR A 126 -4.68 12.75 -9.13
C THR A 126 -4.24 14.21 -8.96
N PRO A 127 -3.14 14.45 -8.23
CA PRO A 127 -2.46 15.76 -8.27
C PRO A 127 -2.02 16.13 -9.69
N GLU A 128 -1.83 17.43 -9.92
CA GLU A 128 -1.46 18.01 -11.23
C GLU A 128 -0.08 17.59 -11.72
N MET A 129 0.84 17.32 -10.79
CA MET A 129 2.19 16.91 -11.12
C MET A 129 2.21 15.44 -11.56
N PRO A 130 2.95 15.07 -12.62
CA PRO A 130 3.16 13.68 -13.00
C PRO A 130 3.71 12.84 -11.85
N GLY A 131 3.26 11.59 -11.81
CA GLY A 131 3.72 10.58 -10.88
C GLY A 131 4.97 9.84 -11.38
N SER A 132 5.30 8.75 -10.71
CA SER A 132 6.53 7.99 -10.90
C SER A 132 6.30 6.67 -11.62
N ARG A 133 5.05 6.25 -11.84
CA ARG A 133 4.77 4.98 -12.51
C ARG A 133 5.12 5.02 -14.00
N THR A 134 5.41 3.86 -14.57
CA THR A 134 5.73 3.68 -16.00
C THR A 134 4.84 2.65 -16.71
N ASP A 135 3.99 1.94 -15.97
CA ASP A 135 3.11 0.89 -16.47
C ASP A 135 1.74 1.39 -16.96
N GLY A 136 1.56 2.71 -17.06
CA GLY A 136 0.31 3.34 -17.51
C GLY A 136 -0.88 3.19 -16.56
N LYS A 137 -0.69 2.63 -15.35
CA LYS A 137 -1.78 2.46 -14.38
C LYS A 137 -2.02 3.73 -13.57
N ASN A 138 -3.28 3.94 -13.21
CA ASN A 138 -3.70 4.89 -12.19
C ASN A 138 -4.38 4.12 -11.05
N LEU A 139 -3.65 3.89 -9.98
CA LEU A 139 -4.09 3.10 -8.85
C LEU A 139 -5.18 3.80 -8.01
N PHE A 140 -5.27 5.13 -8.06
CA PHE A 140 -6.37 5.86 -7.43
C PHE A 140 -7.70 5.62 -8.15
N GLU A 141 -7.69 5.62 -9.48
CA GLU A 141 -8.87 5.25 -10.28
C GLU A 141 -9.29 3.81 -10.00
N HIS A 142 -8.32 2.91 -9.82
CA HIS A 142 -8.59 1.52 -9.45
C HIS A 142 -9.23 1.42 -8.06
N TRP A 143 -8.68 2.11 -7.07
CA TRP A 143 -9.24 2.14 -5.72
C TRP A 143 -10.68 2.69 -5.70
N LEU A 144 -10.93 3.82 -6.36
CA LEU A 144 -12.27 4.41 -6.48
C LEU A 144 -13.25 3.43 -7.13
N ARG A 145 -12.83 2.78 -8.22
CA ARG A 145 -13.66 1.78 -8.93
C ARG A 145 -14.01 0.61 -8.02
N GLU A 146 -13.04 0.04 -7.32
CA GLU A 146 -13.27 -1.09 -6.42
C GLU A 146 -14.22 -0.74 -5.27
N GLN A 147 -14.06 0.45 -4.68
CA GLN A 147 -14.94 0.91 -3.61
C GLN A 147 -16.37 1.16 -4.10
N GLN A 148 -16.51 1.72 -5.31
CA GLN A 148 -17.80 1.91 -5.98
C GLN A 148 -18.47 0.56 -6.30
N THR A 149 -17.73 -0.40 -6.86
CA THR A 149 -18.25 -1.74 -7.17
C THR A 149 -18.76 -2.46 -5.93
N ARG A 150 -18.16 -2.18 -4.76
CA ARG A 150 -18.58 -2.75 -3.47
C ARG A 150 -19.66 -1.92 -2.75
N ASN A 151 -20.16 -0.86 -3.38
CA ASN A 151 -21.20 0.02 -2.85
C ASN A 151 -20.87 0.61 -1.46
N ARG A 152 -19.63 1.08 -1.28
CA ARG A 152 -19.14 1.65 -0.02
C ARG A 152 -19.05 3.16 -0.12
N ALA A 153 -19.38 3.88 0.95
CA ALA A 153 -19.18 5.33 0.97
C ALA A 153 -17.69 5.62 1.09
N HIS A 154 -17.10 6.29 0.10
CA HIS A 154 -15.65 6.47 0.02
C HIS A 154 -15.25 7.86 -0.44
N LYS A 155 -14.08 8.33 0.02
CA LYS A 155 -13.47 9.59 -0.41
C LYS A 155 -11.97 9.47 -0.61
N LEU A 156 -11.51 10.11 -1.69
CA LEU A 156 -10.12 10.32 -2.02
C LEU A 156 -9.82 11.82 -1.87
N VAL A 157 -8.77 12.17 -1.14
CA VAL A 157 -8.34 13.56 -0.91
C VAL A 157 -6.83 13.71 -1.02
N PHE A 158 -6.35 14.89 -1.43
CA PHE A 158 -4.92 15.15 -1.61
C PHE A 158 -4.38 16.30 -0.77
N ASN A 159 -5.24 17.03 -0.07
CA ASN A 159 -4.82 18.16 0.75
C ASN A 159 -5.62 18.27 2.05
N ALA A 160 -5.03 18.99 3.01
CA ALA A 160 -5.61 19.18 4.34
C ALA A 160 -6.92 20.00 4.31
N GLU A 161 -7.14 20.82 3.28
CA GLU A 161 -8.35 21.62 3.16
C GLU A 161 -9.56 20.76 2.79
N GLU A 162 -9.41 19.88 1.81
CA GLU A 162 -10.41 18.87 1.44
C GLU A 162 -10.74 17.98 2.63
N LEU A 163 -9.71 17.45 3.31
CA LEU A 163 -9.89 16.58 4.47
C LEU A 163 -10.73 17.25 5.58
N ARG A 164 -10.48 18.53 5.88
CA ARG A 164 -11.23 19.29 6.91
C ARG A 164 -12.69 19.54 6.55
N LYS A 165 -13.04 19.53 5.26
CA LYS A 165 -14.40 19.76 4.77
C LYS A 165 -15.26 18.49 4.75
N LEU A 166 -14.67 17.32 4.96
CA LEU A 166 -15.39 16.05 4.91
C LEU A 166 -16.30 15.86 6.12
N ASN A 167 -17.52 15.38 5.88
CA ASN A 167 -18.35 14.81 6.93
C ASN A 167 -17.97 13.34 7.14
N LEU A 168 -17.15 13.08 8.16
CA LEU A 168 -16.60 11.73 8.40
C LEU A 168 -17.65 10.71 8.83
N SER A 169 -18.85 11.12 9.27
CA SER A 169 -19.93 10.18 9.62
C SER A 169 -20.60 9.53 8.41
N GLU A 170 -20.36 10.05 7.21
CA GLU A 170 -20.95 9.56 5.96
C GLU A 170 -19.93 8.81 5.10
N ILE A 171 -18.74 8.51 5.63
CA ILE A 171 -17.63 7.93 4.88
C ILE A 171 -17.18 6.64 5.58
N ASP A 172 -17.29 5.52 4.88
CA ASP A 172 -16.81 4.22 5.36
C ASP A 172 -15.29 4.06 5.14
N HIS A 173 -14.79 4.64 4.04
CA HIS A 173 -13.41 4.53 3.60
C HIS A 173 -12.81 5.84 3.08
N LEU A 174 -11.68 6.23 3.66
CA LEU A 174 -10.95 7.44 3.33
C LEU A 174 -9.52 7.10 2.90
N LEU A 175 -9.14 7.54 1.70
CA LEU A 175 -7.77 7.55 1.23
C LEU A 175 -7.30 9.00 1.09
N GLY A 176 -6.34 9.41 1.91
CA GLY A 176 -5.73 10.72 1.87
C GLY A 176 -4.24 10.61 1.59
N GLU A 177 -3.78 11.18 0.48
CA GLU A 177 -2.39 11.12 0.04
C GLU A 177 -1.88 12.52 -0.27
N SER A 178 -0.89 13.03 0.45
CA SER A 178 -0.23 14.32 0.15
C SER A 178 1.02 14.17 -0.71
#